data_AF-A0A257XCH1-F1
#
_entry.id   AF-A0A257XCH1-F1
#
_cell.length_a   1.000
_cell.length_b   1.000
_cell.length_c   1.000
_cell.angle_alpha   90.00
_cell.angle_beta   90.00
_cell.angle_gamma   90.00
#
_symmetry.space_group_name_H-M   'P 1'
#
loop_
_entity.id
_entity.type
_entity.pdbx_description
1 polymer ?
#
loop_
_entity_poly.entity_id
_entity_poly.type
_entity_poly.pdbx_seq_one_letter_code
_entity_poly.pdbx_strand_id
1 'polypeptide(L)'
;MPPALRNVVLRTLDLGLLQAGASMKGEFENRLRAVMDAVKASPVPVILFIDEAHTLIGAGGTAGQGDAANLLKPALARGELRTIAATTWAEYKKYFEKDAALTRRFQVVKVEEPSEPLAVAMLRGLVPTLESYHKVRILDEAVQDAVRLSARFIPARQLPDKGVSLLDTACSRVAVSQTTIPAAIDDRRRRIERIDAEHGMIAREQAVGTDHAVKIESLGTERATLESELIALTTRWEAERALVESLGDLRAGLEAEADETARETLRTRFEQESAQLHALQGETPLVFSLVDGQAVAEVVQNWTGIPAGRMRSDEIRTVLGLQAAMEQRVVGQSHAI
;
A
#
# COMPACT_ATOMS: atom_id res chain seq x y z
N MET A 1 -27.91 -13.37 -14.05
CA MET A 1 -27.18 -14.67 -14.11
C MET A 1 -27.94 -15.64 -15.00
N PRO A 2 -27.26 -16.37 -15.91
CA PRO A 2 -27.88 -17.42 -16.71
C PRO A 2 -28.50 -18.52 -15.82
N PRO A 3 -29.68 -19.09 -16.17
CA PRO A 3 -30.34 -20.11 -15.37
C PRO A 3 -29.47 -21.33 -15.06
N ALA A 4 -28.61 -21.73 -16.00
CA ALA A 4 -27.70 -22.88 -15.87
C ALA A 4 -26.63 -22.74 -14.78
N LEU A 5 -26.37 -21.51 -14.30
CA LEU A 5 -25.36 -21.23 -13.27
C LEU A 5 -25.98 -20.92 -11.89
N ARG A 6 -27.32 -20.87 -11.78
CA ARG A 6 -28.00 -20.38 -10.57
C ARG A 6 -27.77 -21.22 -9.32
N ASN A 7 -27.60 -22.53 -9.49
CA ASN A 7 -27.38 -23.50 -8.42
C ASN A 7 -25.98 -24.14 -8.51
N VAL A 8 -24.97 -23.33 -8.82
CA VAL A 8 -23.58 -23.79 -8.95
C VAL A 8 -22.75 -23.16 -7.85
N VAL A 9 -21.89 -23.95 -7.20
CA VAL A 9 -21.00 -23.48 -6.14
C VAL A 9 -19.62 -23.24 -6.71
N LEU A 10 -19.07 -22.04 -6.52
CA LEU A 10 -17.67 -21.75 -6.79
C LEU A 10 -16.82 -22.09 -5.56
N ARG A 11 -15.76 -22.89 -5.75
CA ARG A 11 -14.81 -23.23 -4.69
C ARG A 11 -13.40 -22.95 -5.16
N THR A 12 -12.59 -22.31 -4.32
CA THR A 12 -11.16 -22.13 -4.58
C THR A 12 -10.39 -23.34 -4.08
N LEU A 13 -9.48 -23.85 -4.91
CA LEU A 13 -8.51 -24.87 -4.55
C LEU A 13 -7.24 -24.21 -4.02
N ASP A 14 -6.97 -24.37 -2.73
CA ASP A 14 -5.74 -23.92 -2.11
C ASP A 14 -4.68 -25.03 -2.20
N LEU A 15 -3.64 -24.78 -2.99
CA LEU A 15 -2.54 -25.73 -3.20
C LEU A 15 -1.58 -25.77 -2.02
N GLY A 16 -1.43 -24.68 -1.28
CA GLY A 16 -0.60 -24.62 -0.08
C GLY A 16 -1.16 -25.53 1.01
N LEU A 17 -2.46 -25.51 1.24
CA LEU A 17 -3.13 -26.42 2.18
C LEU A 17 -3.02 -27.89 1.78
N LEU A 18 -3.02 -28.19 0.48
CA LEU A 18 -2.83 -29.56 -0.01
C LEU A 18 -1.41 -30.07 0.21
N GLN A 19 -0.41 -29.18 0.09
CA GLN A 19 1.01 -29.50 0.30
C GLN A 19 1.40 -29.53 1.78
N ALA A 20 0.73 -28.75 2.63
CA ALA A 20 0.98 -28.71 4.06
C ALA A 20 0.79 -30.11 4.69
N GLY A 21 1.88 -30.66 5.25
CA GLY A 21 1.86 -31.99 5.86
C GLY A 21 1.70 -33.15 4.87
N ALA A 22 1.97 -32.94 3.57
CA ALA A 22 2.16 -34.02 2.60
C ALA A 22 3.67 -34.23 2.41
N SER A 23 4.28 -35.08 3.26
CA SER A 23 5.73 -35.30 3.26
C SER A 23 6.17 -36.27 2.16
N MET A 24 5.25 -37.10 1.67
CA MET A 24 5.48 -38.11 0.64
C MET A 24 4.72 -37.74 -0.65
N LYS A 25 5.38 -37.88 -1.81
CA LYS A 25 4.82 -37.57 -3.15
C LYS A 25 3.37 -38.07 -3.36
N GLY A 26 3.06 -39.28 -2.90
CA GLY A 26 1.74 -39.90 -3.08
C GLY A 26 0.62 -39.30 -2.21
N GLU A 27 0.93 -38.64 -1.10
CA GLU A 27 -0.10 -38.07 -0.21
C GLU A 27 -0.78 -36.87 -0.86
N PHE A 28 0.00 -36.01 -1.53
CA PHE A 28 -0.54 -34.88 -2.28
C PHE A 28 -1.48 -35.35 -3.41
N GLU A 29 -1.04 -36.32 -4.21
CA GLU A 29 -1.84 -36.91 -5.28
C GLU A 29 -3.13 -37.55 -4.76
N ASN A 30 -3.06 -38.26 -3.64
CA ASN A 30 -4.23 -38.87 -2.99
C ASN A 30 -5.21 -37.80 -2.48
N ARG A 31 -4.72 -36.71 -1.88
CA ARG A 31 -5.56 -35.58 -1.45
C ARG A 31 -6.22 -34.89 -2.64
N LEU A 32 -5.47 -34.64 -3.71
CA LEU A 32 -6.02 -34.04 -4.93
C LEU A 32 -7.09 -34.94 -5.55
N ARG A 33 -6.86 -36.25 -5.60
CA ARG A 33 -7.86 -37.23 -6.05
C ARG A 33 -9.11 -37.20 -5.17
N ALA A 34 -8.96 -37.16 -3.85
CA ALA A 34 -10.08 -37.08 -2.91
C ALA A 34 -10.91 -35.80 -3.13
N VAL A 35 -10.26 -34.65 -3.37
CA VAL A 35 -10.94 -33.39 -3.73
C VAL A 35 -11.71 -33.55 -5.04
N MET A 36 -11.09 -34.13 -6.07
CA MET A 36 -11.74 -34.35 -7.36
C MET A 36 -12.95 -35.28 -7.24
N ASP A 37 -12.83 -36.36 -6.47
CA ASP A 37 -13.93 -37.31 -6.25
C ASP A 37 -15.05 -36.68 -5.42
N ALA A 38 -14.73 -35.84 -4.42
CA ALA A 38 -15.73 -35.06 -3.69
C ALA A 38 -16.47 -34.06 -4.58
N VAL A 39 -15.76 -33.40 -5.51
CA VAL A 39 -16.37 -32.50 -6.50
C VAL A 39 -17.32 -33.26 -7.44
N LYS A 40 -16.93 -34.46 -7.88
CA LYS A 40 -17.76 -35.31 -8.75
C LYS A 40 -18.99 -35.87 -8.04
N ALA A 41 -18.85 -36.27 -6.78
CA ALA A 41 -19.91 -36.84 -5.98
C ALA A 41 -20.88 -35.77 -5.42
N SER A 42 -20.53 -34.48 -5.53
CA SER A 42 -21.35 -33.40 -5.01
C SER A 42 -22.72 -33.37 -5.69
N PRO A 43 -23.83 -33.36 -4.93
CA PRO A 43 -25.17 -33.25 -5.49
C PRO A 43 -25.43 -31.87 -6.13
N VAL A 44 -24.63 -30.87 -5.73
CA VAL A 44 -24.65 -29.52 -6.31
C VAL A 44 -23.46 -29.37 -7.25
N PRO A 45 -23.64 -28.93 -8.50
CA PRO A 45 -22.53 -28.72 -9.42
C PRO A 45 -21.51 -27.73 -8.84
N VAL A 46 -20.23 -28.09 -8.88
CA VAL A 46 -19.13 -27.26 -8.39
C VAL A 46 -18.28 -26.76 -9.57
N ILE A 47 -17.93 -25.49 -9.56
CA ILE A 47 -16.85 -24.93 -10.37
C ILE A 47 -15.65 -24.75 -9.46
N LEU A 48 -14.53 -25.35 -9.84
CA LEU A 48 -13.27 -25.24 -9.12
C LEU A 48 -12.45 -24.07 -9.68
N PHE A 49 -12.11 -23.11 -8.84
CA PHE A 49 -11.15 -22.06 -9.15
C PHE A 49 -9.77 -22.48 -8.67
N ILE A 50 -8.79 -22.50 -9.56
CA ILE A 50 -7.40 -22.83 -9.25
C ILE A 50 -6.57 -21.59 -9.57
N ASP A 51 -6.05 -20.95 -8.52
CA ASP A 51 -5.09 -19.88 -8.68
C ASP A 51 -3.70 -20.46 -8.98
N GLU A 52 -2.88 -19.71 -9.71
CA GLU A 52 -1.55 -20.13 -10.16
C GLU A 52 -1.52 -21.55 -10.74
N ALA A 53 -2.48 -21.89 -11.60
CA ALA A 53 -2.71 -23.25 -12.07
C ALA A 53 -1.49 -23.89 -12.78
N HIS A 54 -0.53 -23.08 -13.23
CA HIS A 54 0.74 -23.55 -13.74
C HIS A 54 1.58 -24.32 -12.71
N THR A 55 1.39 -24.09 -11.41
CA THR A 55 2.07 -24.85 -10.35
C THR A 55 1.68 -26.33 -10.38
N LEU A 56 0.43 -26.65 -10.73
CA LEU A 56 -0.05 -28.04 -10.89
C LEU A 56 0.48 -28.73 -12.15
N ILE A 57 0.85 -27.95 -13.17
CA ILE A 57 1.19 -28.47 -14.51
C ILE A 57 2.69 -28.41 -14.78
N GLY A 58 3.35 -27.39 -14.26
CA GLY A 58 4.74 -27.01 -14.53
C GLY A 58 5.73 -27.32 -13.43
N ALA A 59 5.30 -27.77 -12.25
CA ALA A 59 6.20 -28.07 -11.13
C ALA A 59 6.92 -29.42 -11.24
N GLY A 60 7.65 -29.60 -12.34
CA GLY A 60 8.70 -30.62 -12.48
C GLY A 60 10.08 -30.16 -11.93
N GLY A 61 10.13 -29.18 -11.02
CA GLY A 61 11.37 -28.53 -10.58
C GLY A 61 11.92 -28.99 -9.21
N THR A 62 11.12 -29.71 -8.42
CA THR A 62 11.55 -30.38 -7.18
C THR A 62 10.80 -31.70 -7.07
N ALA A 63 11.46 -32.73 -6.54
CA ALA A 63 10.92 -34.09 -6.50
C ALA A 63 9.57 -34.13 -5.75
N GLY A 64 8.44 -34.20 -6.46
CA GLY A 64 7.12 -34.39 -5.84
C GLY A 64 5.91 -33.82 -6.58
N GLN A 65 6.01 -32.70 -7.31
CA GLN A 65 4.83 -32.02 -7.89
C GLN A 65 4.54 -32.35 -9.37
N GLY A 66 5.42 -33.10 -10.04
CA GLY A 66 5.40 -33.31 -11.50
C GLY A 66 4.34 -34.26 -12.09
N ASP A 67 3.26 -34.63 -11.37
CA ASP A 67 2.28 -35.62 -11.87
C ASP A 67 0.79 -35.19 -11.71
N ALA A 68 0.50 -34.05 -11.09
CA ALA A 68 -0.87 -33.60 -10.84
C ALA A 68 -1.65 -33.33 -12.15
N ALA A 69 -0.95 -32.84 -13.19
CA ALA A 69 -1.52 -32.67 -14.52
C ALA A 69 -2.11 -33.97 -15.09
N ASN A 70 -1.48 -35.12 -14.85
CA ASN A 70 -1.95 -36.40 -15.35
C ASN A 70 -3.22 -36.87 -14.64
N LEU A 71 -3.43 -36.45 -13.38
CA LEU A 71 -4.67 -36.69 -12.65
C LEU A 71 -5.82 -35.80 -13.18
N LEU A 72 -5.53 -34.55 -13.51
CA LEU A 72 -6.54 -33.59 -13.98
C LEU A 72 -6.99 -33.84 -15.43
N LYS A 73 -6.06 -34.22 -16.32
CA LYS A 73 -6.35 -34.41 -17.76
C LYS A 73 -7.57 -35.29 -18.05
N PRO A 74 -7.73 -36.50 -17.46
CA PRO A 74 -8.89 -37.34 -17.71
C PRO A 74 -10.21 -36.73 -17.22
N ALA A 75 -10.20 -36.09 -16.04
CA ALA A 75 -11.40 -35.47 -15.47
C ALA A 75 -11.86 -34.24 -16.27
N LEU A 76 -10.90 -33.44 -16.77
CA LEU A 76 -11.16 -32.33 -17.67
C LEU A 76 -11.66 -32.81 -19.04
N ALA A 77 -11.07 -33.87 -19.58
CA ALA A 77 -11.47 -34.44 -20.88
C ALA A 77 -12.90 -35.00 -20.87
N ARG A 78 -13.31 -35.62 -19.75
CA ARG A 78 -14.67 -36.16 -19.56
C ARG A 78 -15.69 -35.10 -19.14
N GLY A 79 -15.28 -33.86 -18.87
CA GLY A 79 -16.17 -32.80 -18.41
C GLY A 79 -16.71 -33.00 -16.99
N GLU A 80 -16.11 -33.93 -16.23
CA GLU A 80 -16.44 -34.22 -14.83
C GLU A 80 -16.00 -33.10 -13.88
N LEU A 81 -15.01 -32.31 -14.30
CA LEU A 81 -14.43 -31.23 -13.49
C LEU A 81 -14.54 -29.90 -14.25
N ARG A 82 -15.45 -29.02 -13.81
CA ARG A 82 -15.56 -27.65 -14.33
C ARG A 82 -14.55 -26.77 -13.61
N THR A 83 -13.62 -26.18 -14.35
CA THR A 83 -12.47 -25.48 -13.76
C THR A 83 -12.30 -24.09 -14.36
N ILE A 84 -12.04 -23.10 -13.50
CA ILE A 84 -11.49 -21.80 -13.86
C ILE A 84 -10.04 -21.81 -13.37
N ALA A 85 -9.09 -21.61 -14.26
CA ALA A 85 -7.67 -21.60 -13.95
C ALA A 85 -7.11 -20.19 -14.18
N ALA A 86 -6.42 -19.63 -13.19
CA ALA A 86 -5.67 -18.38 -13.33
C ALA A 86 -4.18 -18.68 -13.46
N THR A 87 -3.50 -18.00 -14.39
CA THR A 87 -2.06 -18.12 -14.61
C THR A 87 -1.55 -16.89 -15.36
N THR A 88 -0.26 -16.56 -15.24
CA THR A 88 0.32 -15.51 -16.07
C THR A 88 0.48 -15.97 -17.52
N TRP A 89 0.59 -15.01 -18.44
CA TRP A 89 0.81 -15.29 -19.86
C TRP A 89 2.10 -16.08 -20.13
N ALA A 90 3.17 -15.76 -19.40
CA ALA A 90 4.46 -16.43 -19.54
C ALA A 90 4.36 -17.92 -19.18
N GLU A 91 3.68 -18.23 -18.08
CA GLU A 91 3.45 -19.61 -17.62
C GLU A 91 2.48 -20.37 -18.52
N TYR A 92 1.44 -19.70 -19.02
CA TYR A 92 0.54 -20.29 -20.00
C TYR A 92 1.33 -20.78 -21.23
N LYS A 93 2.16 -19.93 -21.83
CA LYS A 93 3.02 -20.31 -22.97
C LYS A 93 4.00 -21.43 -22.63
N LYS A 94 4.56 -21.40 -21.42
CA LYS A 94 5.57 -22.36 -21.00
C LYS A 94 5.00 -23.75 -20.74
N TYR A 95 3.83 -23.85 -20.11
CA TYR A 95 3.29 -25.10 -19.56
C TYR A 95 1.96 -25.55 -20.18
N PHE A 96 1.01 -24.65 -20.42
CA PHE A 96 -0.29 -25.00 -20.98
C PHE A 96 -0.26 -25.15 -22.50
N GLU A 97 0.31 -24.17 -23.21
CA GLU A 97 0.32 -24.13 -24.69
C GLU A 97 1.06 -25.32 -25.30
N LYS A 98 2.09 -25.84 -24.60
CA LYS A 98 2.84 -27.02 -25.03
C LYS A 98 2.07 -28.33 -24.87
N ASP A 99 1.00 -28.36 -24.08
CA ASP A 99 0.21 -29.55 -23.82
C ASP A 99 -1.08 -29.56 -24.65
N ALA A 100 -1.14 -30.47 -25.64
CA ALA A 100 -2.28 -30.61 -26.54
C ALA A 100 -3.59 -31.02 -25.85
N ALA A 101 -3.53 -31.67 -24.67
CA ALA A 101 -4.73 -32.06 -23.94
C ALA A 101 -5.35 -30.87 -23.21
N LEU A 102 -4.51 -30.02 -22.60
CA LEU A 102 -4.96 -28.85 -21.85
C LEU A 102 -5.48 -27.75 -22.76
N THR A 103 -4.77 -27.45 -23.86
CA THR A 103 -5.20 -26.46 -24.87
C THR A 103 -6.55 -26.79 -25.52
N ARG A 104 -6.94 -28.07 -25.58
CA ARG A 104 -8.25 -28.50 -26.10
C ARG A 104 -9.39 -28.39 -25.07
N ARG A 105 -9.08 -28.21 -23.78
CA ARG A 105 -10.08 -28.23 -22.68
C ARG A 105 -10.20 -26.90 -21.97
N PHE A 106 -9.18 -26.06 -22.01
CA PHE A 106 -9.23 -24.69 -21.52
C PHE A 106 -9.48 -23.72 -22.67
N GLN A 107 -10.47 -22.86 -22.49
CA GLN A 107 -10.64 -21.66 -23.30
C GLN A 107 -9.81 -20.55 -22.67
N VAL A 108 -8.93 -19.92 -23.47
CA VAL A 108 -8.17 -18.76 -23.01
C VAL A 108 -9.12 -17.56 -22.91
N VAL A 109 -9.19 -16.98 -21.71
CA VAL A 109 -9.83 -15.70 -21.44
C VAL A 109 -8.73 -14.74 -21.00
N LYS A 110 -8.37 -13.79 -21.86
CA LYS A 110 -7.33 -12.81 -21.56
C LYS A 110 -7.93 -11.72 -20.68
N VAL A 111 -7.35 -11.53 -19.50
CA VAL A 111 -7.66 -10.40 -18.61
C VAL A 111 -6.46 -9.46 -18.68
N GLU A 112 -6.68 -8.26 -19.20
CA GLU A 112 -5.64 -7.24 -19.34
C GLU A 112 -5.64 -6.30 -18.13
N GLU A 113 -4.51 -5.63 -17.92
CA GLU A 113 -4.42 -4.53 -16.95
C GLU A 113 -5.44 -3.44 -17.33
N PRO A 114 -6.28 -2.97 -16.37
CA PRO A 114 -7.23 -1.91 -16.65
C PRO A 114 -6.51 -0.61 -17.00
N SER A 115 -7.15 0.19 -17.86
CA SER A 115 -6.70 1.57 -18.10
C SER A 115 -6.81 2.40 -16.82
N GLU A 116 -6.04 3.50 -16.71
CA GLU A 116 -6.10 4.38 -15.53
C GLU A 116 -7.53 4.83 -15.17
N PRO A 117 -8.39 5.26 -16.11
CA PRO A 117 -9.77 5.65 -15.77
C PRO A 117 -10.60 4.49 -15.22
N LEU A 118 -10.41 3.27 -15.73
CA LEU A 118 -11.10 2.08 -15.24
C LEU A 118 -10.58 1.69 -13.86
N ALA A 119 -9.26 1.73 -13.64
CA ALA A 119 -8.66 1.48 -12.34
C ALA A 119 -9.16 2.47 -11.28
N VAL A 120 -9.27 3.77 -11.62
CA VAL A 120 -9.86 4.78 -10.72
C VAL A 120 -11.29 4.39 -10.34
N ALA A 121 -12.12 4.00 -11.32
CA ALA A 121 -13.49 3.54 -11.05
C ALA A 121 -13.53 2.28 -10.15
N MET A 122 -12.61 1.34 -10.35
CA MET A 122 -12.48 0.16 -9.50
C MET A 122 -12.10 0.52 -8.06
N LEU A 123 -11.12 1.41 -7.87
CA LEU A 123 -10.70 1.86 -6.54
C LEU A 123 -11.81 2.63 -5.82
N ARG A 124 -12.60 3.46 -6.52
CA ARG A 124 -13.79 4.11 -5.93
C ARG A 124 -14.78 3.11 -5.35
N GLY A 125 -14.92 1.93 -5.96
CA GLY A 125 -15.75 0.85 -5.42
C GLY A 125 -15.22 0.25 -4.11
N LEU A 126 -13.91 0.40 -3.83
CA LEU A 126 -13.26 -0.09 -2.62
C LEU A 126 -13.19 0.96 -1.50
N VAL A 127 -13.35 2.26 -1.84
CA VAL A 127 -13.27 3.38 -0.89
C VAL A 127 -14.12 3.14 0.37
N PRO A 128 -15.42 2.78 0.29
CA PRO A 128 -16.22 2.58 1.51
C PRO A 128 -15.69 1.48 2.43
N THR A 129 -15.05 0.45 1.86
CA THR A 129 -14.45 -0.64 2.64
C THR A 129 -13.18 -0.17 3.33
N LEU A 130 -12.32 0.57 2.63
CA LEU A 130 -11.08 1.13 3.17
C LEU A 130 -11.36 2.19 4.25
N GLU A 131 -12.28 3.12 4.01
CA GLU A 131 -12.70 4.14 4.99
C GLU A 131 -13.23 3.47 6.27
N SER A 132 -14.07 2.45 6.12
CA SER A 132 -14.64 1.73 7.27
C SER A 132 -13.57 0.95 8.06
N TYR A 133 -12.60 0.33 7.38
CA TYR A 133 -11.54 -0.44 8.03
C TYR A 133 -10.55 0.47 8.77
N HIS A 134 -10.06 1.53 8.11
CA HIS A 134 -9.05 2.43 8.67
C HIS A 134 -9.61 3.57 9.52
N LYS A 135 -10.92 3.80 9.50
CA LYS A 135 -11.60 4.93 10.18
C LYS A 135 -11.10 6.30 9.73
N VAL A 136 -10.76 6.42 8.45
CA VAL A 136 -10.33 7.67 7.81
C VAL A 136 -11.25 8.02 6.64
N ARG A 137 -11.17 9.26 6.18
CA ARG A 137 -11.87 9.71 4.96
C ARG A 137 -10.90 9.79 3.79
N ILE A 138 -11.35 9.36 2.62
CA ILE A 138 -10.56 9.35 1.38
C ILE A 138 -11.14 10.33 0.38
N LEU A 139 -10.33 11.28 -0.09
CA LEU A 139 -10.73 12.20 -1.15
C LEU A 139 -10.62 11.55 -2.54
N ASP A 140 -11.45 12.01 -3.47
CA ASP A 140 -11.43 11.51 -4.84
C ASP A 140 -10.08 11.77 -5.53
N GLU A 141 -9.43 12.90 -5.23
CA GLU A 141 -8.08 13.20 -5.72
C GLU A 141 -7.04 12.17 -5.25
N ALA A 142 -7.19 11.63 -4.03
CA ALA A 142 -6.30 10.60 -3.50
C ALA A 142 -6.43 9.30 -4.31
N VAL A 143 -7.65 8.96 -4.73
CA VAL A 143 -7.90 7.79 -5.59
C VAL A 143 -7.28 8.00 -6.97
N GLN A 144 -7.45 9.18 -7.56
CA GLN A 144 -6.85 9.53 -8.85
C GLN A 144 -5.31 9.48 -8.77
N ASP A 145 -4.73 10.07 -7.73
CA ASP A 145 -3.29 10.10 -7.50
C ASP A 145 -2.72 8.73 -7.18
N ALA A 146 -3.45 7.88 -6.45
CA ALA A 146 -3.03 6.51 -6.18
C ALA A 146 -2.88 5.72 -7.49
N VAL A 147 -3.78 5.90 -8.45
CA VAL A 147 -3.66 5.27 -9.78
C VAL A 147 -2.53 5.90 -10.59
N ARG A 148 -2.54 7.23 -10.75
CA ARG A 148 -1.60 7.97 -11.59
C ARG A 148 -0.15 7.79 -11.14
N LEU A 149 0.11 7.96 -9.84
CA LEU A 149 1.46 7.88 -9.27
C LEU A 149 1.95 6.43 -9.24
N SER A 150 1.09 5.45 -8.93
CA SER A 150 1.50 4.04 -8.99
C SER A 150 1.76 3.57 -10.43
N ALA A 151 1.01 4.06 -11.42
CA ALA A 151 1.27 3.81 -12.82
C ALA A 151 2.64 4.34 -13.26
N ARG A 152 2.99 5.57 -12.83
CA ARG A 152 4.23 6.25 -13.21
C ARG A 152 5.48 5.72 -12.47
N PHE A 153 5.38 5.48 -11.17
CA PHE A 153 6.55 5.23 -10.31
C PHE A 153 6.70 3.78 -9.85
N ILE A 154 5.70 2.93 -10.07
CA ILE A 154 5.73 1.51 -9.66
C ILE A 154 5.47 0.62 -10.89
N PRO A 155 6.41 0.56 -11.86
CA PRO A 155 6.22 -0.17 -13.12
C PRO A 155 6.29 -1.70 -12.94
N ALA A 156 6.86 -2.18 -11.84
CA ALA A 156 7.02 -3.62 -11.58
C ALA A 156 5.72 -4.34 -11.21
N ARG A 157 4.64 -3.60 -10.94
CA ARG A 157 3.32 -4.13 -10.54
C ARG A 157 2.24 -3.60 -11.49
N GLN A 158 1.11 -4.30 -11.54
CA GLN A 158 -0.02 -3.98 -12.40
C GLN A 158 -1.15 -3.29 -11.63
N LEU A 159 -1.89 -2.41 -12.31
CA LEU A 159 -3.20 -1.94 -11.86
C LEU A 159 -4.23 -3.10 -11.91
N PRO A 160 -5.28 -3.05 -11.08
CA PRO A 160 -5.57 -2.05 -10.05
C PRO A 160 -4.80 -2.30 -8.73
N ASP A 161 -4.16 -3.47 -8.58
CA ASP A 161 -3.55 -3.95 -7.32
C ASP A 161 -2.55 -2.97 -6.70
N LYS A 162 -1.62 -2.43 -7.50
CA LYS A 162 -0.65 -1.43 -6.99
C LYS A 162 -1.31 -0.14 -6.50
N GLY A 163 -2.40 0.29 -7.15
CA GLY A 163 -3.16 1.46 -6.75
C GLY A 163 -3.90 1.22 -5.43
N VAL A 164 -4.50 0.03 -5.28
CA VAL A 164 -5.14 -0.40 -4.03
C VAL A 164 -4.13 -0.44 -2.90
N SER A 165 -2.98 -1.09 -3.10
CA SER A 165 -1.92 -1.19 -2.08
C SER A 165 -1.40 0.17 -1.65
N LEU A 166 -1.23 1.09 -2.60
CA LEU A 166 -0.77 2.45 -2.33
C LEU A 166 -1.82 3.23 -1.52
N LEU A 167 -3.09 3.16 -1.92
CA LEU A 167 -4.19 3.82 -1.22
C LEU A 167 -4.37 3.26 0.20
N ASP A 168 -4.32 1.93 0.37
CA ASP A 168 -4.42 1.26 1.67
C ASP A 168 -3.30 1.66 2.63
N THR A 169 -2.07 1.78 2.11
CA THR A 169 -0.92 2.26 2.89
C THR A 169 -1.08 3.72 3.27
N ALA A 170 -1.60 4.57 2.38
CA ALA A 170 -1.92 5.96 2.70
C ALA A 170 -2.99 6.05 3.79
N CYS A 171 -4.04 5.22 3.73
CA CYS A 171 -5.06 5.14 4.77
C CYS A 171 -4.46 4.75 6.13
N SER A 172 -3.63 3.71 6.15
CA SER A 172 -2.92 3.25 7.34
C SER A 172 -2.07 4.36 7.95
N ARG A 173 -1.34 5.11 7.11
CA ARG A 173 -0.49 6.22 7.56
C ARG A 173 -1.30 7.34 8.19
N VAL A 174 -2.40 7.74 7.57
CA VAL A 174 -3.30 8.78 8.11
C VAL A 174 -3.86 8.32 9.45
N ALA A 175 -4.37 7.08 9.54
CA ALA A 175 -4.91 6.52 10.78
C ALA A 175 -3.86 6.51 11.91
N VAL A 176 -2.64 6.04 11.62
CA VAL A 176 -1.54 6.02 12.60
C VAL A 176 -1.15 7.42 13.05
N SER A 177 -1.15 8.41 12.14
CA SER A 177 -0.80 9.80 12.47
C SER A 177 -1.76 10.46 13.46
N GLN A 178 -3.02 10.02 13.48
CA GLN A 178 -4.05 10.55 14.37
C GLN A 178 -3.97 9.97 15.78
N THR A 179 -3.45 8.75 15.94
CA THR A 179 -3.41 8.04 17.23
C THR A 179 -2.03 8.01 17.87
N THR A 180 -0.96 8.28 17.11
CA THR A 180 0.42 8.04 17.53
C THR A 180 1.24 9.32 17.57
N ILE A 181 2.29 9.32 18.39
CA ILE A 181 3.25 10.42 18.45
C ILE A 181 4.03 10.47 17.12
N PRO A 182 4.11 11.64 16.44
CA PRO A 182 4.88 11.79 15.22
C PRO A 182 6.36 11.44 15.39
N ALA A 183 6.97 10.85 14.36
CA ALA A 183 8.37 10.45 14.37
C ALA A 183 9.32 11.61 14.70
N ALA A 184 9.05 12.82 14.19
CA ALA A 184 9.85 14.01 14.48
C ALA A 184 9.96 14.33 15.98
N ILE A 185 8.90 14.05 16.77
CA ILE A 185 8.88 14.24 18.22
C ILE A 185 9.62 13.09 18.91
N ASP A 186 9.35 11.85 18.51
CA ASP A 186 10.00 10.66 19.09
C ASP A 186 11.53 10.69 18.87
N ASP A 187 11.97 11.07 17.67
CA ASP A 187 13.39 11.21 17.32
C ASP A 187 14.10 12.24 18.22
N ARG A 188 13.44 13.36 18.53
CA ARG A 188 14.04 14.41 19.38
C ARG A 188 14.10 13.95 20.83
N ARG A 189 13.05 13.28 21.32
CA ARG A 189 13.06 12.65 22.66
C ARG A 189 14.19 11.64 22.79
N ARG A 190 14.30 10.69 21.86
CA ARG A 190 15.38 9.69 21.86
C ARG A 190 16.76 10.32 21.74
N ARG A 191 16.91 11.42 21.00
CA ARG A 191 18.19 12.12 20.90
C ARG A 191 18.58 12.78 22.22
N ILE A 192 17.63 13.43 22.90
CA ILE A 192 17.84 14.01 24.24
C ILE A 192 18.23 12.90 25.23
N GLU A 193 17.51 11.77 25.25
CA GLU A 193 17.84 10.63 26.13
C GLU A 193 19.27 10.10 25.91
N ARG A 194 19.73 10.03 24.65
CA ARG A 194 21.12 9.63 24.35
C ARG A 194 22.11 10.65 24.88
N ILE A 195 21.84 11.94 24.71
CA ILE A 195 22.68 13.02 25.23
C ILE A 195 22.75 12.97 26.76
N ASP A 196 21.61 12.75 27.43
CA ASP A 196 21.56 12.64 28.89
C ASP A 196 22.37 11.45 29.42
N ALA A 197 22.29 10.31 28.74
CA ALA A 197 23.10 9.14 29.06
C ALA A 197 24.60 9.40 28.87
N GLU A 198 24.99 10.00 27.73
CA GLU A 198 26.38 10.37 27.43
C GLU A 198 26.91 11.38 28.45
N HIS A 199 26.15 12.43 28.72
CA HIS A 199 26.47 13.46 29.70
C HIS A 199 26.64 12.88 31.11
N GLY A 200 25.76 11.96 31.52
CA GLY A 200 25.86 11.28 32.82
C GLY A 200 27.06 10.33 32.96
N MET A 201 27.56 9.75 31.86
CA MET A 201 28.81 8.98 31.86
C MET A 201 30.02 9.91 32.00
N ILE A 202 30.09 10.93 31.15
CA ILE A 202 31.22 11.88 31.10
C ILE A 202 31.34 12.69 32.40
N ALA A 203 30.21 13.11 32.99
CA ALA A 203 30.21 13.83 34.27
C ALA A 203 30.82 13.00 35.42
N ARG A 204 30.65 11.66 35.40
CA ARG A 204 31.27 10.76 36.39
C ARG A 204 32.77 10.64 36.16
N GLU A 205 33.22 10.56 34.91
CA GLU A 205 34.65 10.54 34.56
C GLU A 205 35.33 11.86 34.96
N GLN A 206 34.65 12.99 34.76
CA GLN A 206 35.15 14.30 35.18
C GLN A 206 35.26 14.43 36.70
N ALA A 207 34.37 13.80 37.47
CA ALA A 207 34.49 13.75 38.93
C ALA A 207 35.74 12.97 39.41
N VAL A 208 36.29 12.08 38.58
CA VAL A 208 37.53 11.32 38.88
C VAL A 208 38.79 12.05 38.36
N GLY A 209 38.63 13.21 37.71
CA GLY A 209 39.72 14.10 37.33
C GLY A 209 40.07 14.14 35.84
N THR A 210 39.29 13.49 34.98
CA THR A 210 39.45 13.59 33.51
C THR A 210 38.82 14.90 33.00
N ASP A 211 39.51 15.66 32.14
CA ASP A 211 38.92 16.89 31.59
C ASP A 211 37.99 16.59 30.41
N HIS A 212 36.72 16.91 30.59
CA HIS A 212 35.68 16.82 29.57
C HIS A 212 34.83 18.08 29.44
N ALA A 213 35.30 19.23 29.96
CA ALA A 213 34.50 20.44 30.07
C ALA A 213 33.90 20.89 28.72
N VAL A 214 34.70 20.88 27.65
CA VAL A 214 34.29 21.26 26.29
C VAL A 214 33.18 20.34 25.75
N LYS A 215 33.29 19.04 26.00
CA LYS A 215 32.32 18.05 25.52
C LYS A 215 31.00 18.15 26.28
N ILE A 216 31.06 18.38 27.60
CA ILE A 216 29.89 18.65 28.44
C ILE A 216 29.14 19.90 27.95
N GLU A 217 29.86 21.00 27.70
CA GLU A 217 29.25 22.24 27.21
C GLU A 217 28.61 22.05 25.82
N SER A 218 29.29 21.36 24.91
CA SER A 218 28.74 21.02 23.59
C SER A 218 27.47 20.16 23.68
N LEU A 219 27.43 19.16 24.56
CA LEU A 219 26.24 18.33 24.77
C LEU A 219 25.10 19.13 25.41
N GLY A 220 25.42 20.03 26.35
CA GLY A 220 24.44 20.92 26.97
C GLY A 220 23.78 21.89 25.98
N THR A 221 24.57 22.46 25.06
CA THR A 221 24.04 23.35 24.02
C THR A 221 23.19 22.60 22.98
N GLU A 222 23.62 21.40 22.55
CA GLU A 222 22.81 20.54 21.67
C GLU A 222 21.50 20.14 22.35
N ARG A 223 21.56 19.73 23.61
CA ARG A 223 20.38 19.37 24.42
C ARG A 223 19.38 20.51 24.54
N ALA A 224 19.84 21.71 24.90
CA ALA A 224 18.97 22.88 25.02
C ALA A 224 18.29 23.25 23.68
N THR A 225 19.03 23.10 22.57
CA THR A 225 18.47 23.30 21.22
C THR A 225 17.37 22.27 20.92
N LEU A 226 17.63 20.99 21.17
CA LEU A 226 16.67 19.91 20.95
C LEU A 226 15.44 20.01 21.86
N GLU A 227 15.61 20.46 23.10
CA GLU A 227 14.48 20.70 24.01
C GLU A 227 13.58 21.83 23.51
N SER A 228 14.16 22.93 23.03
CA SER A 228 13.40 24.03 22.42
C SER A 228 12.61 23.54 21.19
N GLU A 229 13.25 22.78 20.31
CA GLU A 229 12.60 22.18 19.14
C GLU A 229 11.51 21.18 19.53
N LEU A 230 11.74 20.35 20.55
CA LEU A 230 10.76 19.38 21.05
C LEU A 230 9.52 20.07 21.60
N ILE A 231 9.69 21.16 22.38
CA ILE A 231 8.59 21.97 22.90
C ILE A 231 7.78 22.57 21.74
N ALA A 232 8.46 23.17 20.75
CA ALA A 232 7.81 23.75 19.59
C ALA A 232 7.02 22.70 18.79
N LEU A 233 7.62 21.53 18.52
CA LEU A 233 6.97 20.44 17.79
C LEU A 233 5.79 19.84 18.56
N THR A 234 5.92 19.65 19.87
CA THR A 234 4.84 19.12 20.71
C THR A 234 3.66 20.08 20.75
N THR A 235 3.93 21.38 20.92
CA THR A 235 2.89 22.43 20.90
C THR A 235 2.16 22.47 19.56
N ARG A 236 2.91 22.39 18.45
CA ARG A 236 2.33 22.35 17.10
C ARG A 236 1.49 21.09 16.91
N TRP A 237 1.99 19.94 17.31
CA TRP A 237 1.27 18.66 17.20
C TRP A 237 -0.06 18.65 17.96
N GLU A 238 -0.09 19.17 19.18
CA GLU A 238 -1.32 19.29 19.97
C GLU A 238 -2.34 20.21 19.29
N ALA A 239 -1.89 21.35 18.75
CA ALA A 239 -2.74 22.26 18.01
C ALA A 239 -3.26 21.66 16.69
N GLU A 240 -2.40 20.98 15.91
CA GLU A 240 -2.80 20.26 14.70
C GLU A 240 -3.84 19.17 15.02
N ARG A 241 -3.59 18.37 16.05
CA ARG A 241 -4.50 17.29 16.46
C ARG A 241 -5.88 17.82 16.85
N ALA A 242 -5.94 18.90 17.63
CA ALA A 242 -7.22 19.51 18.02
C ALA A 242 -8.01 20.02 16.81
N LEU A 243 -7.34 20.65 15.85
CA LEU A 243 -7.97 21.10 14.60
C LEU A 243 -8.43 19.92 13.74
N VAL A 244 -7.65 18.85 13.64
CA VAL A 244 -8.01 17.64 12.88
C VAL A 244 -9.27 16.98 13.47
N GLU A 245 -9.35 16.88 14.79
CA GLU A 245 -10.52 16.34 15.49
C GLU A 245 -11.76 17.20 15.24
N SER A 246 -11.66 18.51 15.43
CA SER A 246 -12.75 19.48 15.17
C SER A 246 -13.22 19.46 13.71
N LEU A 247 -12.29 19.38 12.75
CA LEU A 247 -12.63 19.26 11.32
C LEU A 247 -13.34 17.94 10.99
N GLY A 248 -13.02 16.86 11.70
CA GLY A 248 -13.72 15.59 11.62
C GLY A 248 -15.19 15.73 12.03
N ASP A 249 -15.43 16.36 13.19
CA ASP A 249 -16.77 16.61 13.72
C ASP A 249 -17.58 17.57 12.85
N LEU A 250 -16.97 18.67 12.39
CA LEU A 250 -17.60 19.63 11.48
C LEU A 250 -18.00 18.96 10.15
N ARG A 251 -17.16 18.05 9.62
CA ARG A 251 -17.49 17.30 8.41
C ARG A 251 -18.66 16.35 8.63
N ALA A 252 -18.66 15.59 9.72
CA ALA A 252 -19.78 14.73 10.07
C ALA A 252 -21.08 15.52 10.24
N GLY A 253 -21.00 16.70 10.86
CA GLY A 253 -22.11 17.65 10.96
C GLY A 253 -22.61 18.13 9.60
N LEU A 254 -21.71 18.52 8.69
CA LEU A 254 -22.05 18.96 7.33
C LEU A 254 -22.74 17.87 6.50
N GLU A 255 -22.34 16.61 6.67
CA GLU A 255 -22.93 15.46 5.97
C GLU A 255 -24.30 15.05 6.53
N ALA A 256 -24.52 15.25 7.83
CA ALA A 256 -25.77 14.90 8.50
C ALA A 256 -26.82 16.03 8.46
N GLU A 257 -26.39 17.29 8.42
CA GLU A 257 -27.28 18.44 8.48
C GLU A 257 -28.08 18.57 7.19
N ALA A 258 -29.41 18.69 7.32
CA ALA A 258 -30.34 18.83 6.19
C ALA A 258 -30.69 20.30 5.92
N ASP A 259 -30.69 21.14 6.96
CA ASP A 259 -31.01 22.56 6.87
C ASP A 259 -29.86 23.39 6.27
N GLU A 260 -30.15 24.17 5.23
CA GLU A 260 -29.13 24.93 4.50
C GLU A 260 -28.55 26.06 5.35
N THR A 261 -29.33 26.68 6.26
CA THR A 261 -28.83 27.80 7.07
C THR A 261 -27.87 27.33 8.16
N ALA A 262 -28.18 26.19 8.80
CA ALA A 262 -27.26 25.51 9.70
C ALA A 262 -26.01 25.01 8.97
N ARG A 263 -26.17 24.44 7.76
CA ARG A 263 -25.08 23.96 6.91
C ARG A 263 -24.11 25.08 6.51
N GLU A 264 -24.61 26.26 6.17
CA GLU A 264 -23.78 27.44 5.85
C GLU A 264 -22.89 27.86 7.04
N THR A 265 -23.46 27.81 8.25
CA THR A 265 -22.74 28.16 9.48
C THR A 265 -21.61 27.15 9.76
N LEU A 266 -21.88 25.85 9.59
CA LEU A 266 -20.88 24.80 9.71
C LEU A 266 -19.80 24.90 8.63
N ARG A 267 -20.19 25.23 7.38
CA ARG A 267 -19.26 25.37 6.25
C ARG A 267 -18.28 26.52 6.50
N THR A 268 -18.79 27.66 6.97
CA THR A 268 -17.94 28.81 7.31
C THR A 268 -16.89 28.46 8.37
N ARG A 269 -17.29 27.72 9.42
CA ARG A 269 -16.35 27.26 10.45
C ARG A 269 -15.34 26.26 9.90
N PHE A 270 -15.81 25.30 9.10
CA PHE A 270 -14.96 24.30 8.46
C PHE A 270 -13.89 24.95 7.57
N GLU A 271 -14.26 25.95 6.77
CA GLU A 271 -13.32 26.71 5.93
C GLU A 271 -12.27 27.46 6.77
N GLN A 272 -12.70 28.09 7.87
CA GLN A 272 -11.80 28.80 8.78
C GLN A 272 -10.79 27.87 9.45
N GLU A 273 -11.24 26.76 10.03
CA GLU A 273 -10.36 25.79 10.69
C GLU A 273 -9.46 25.06 9.70
N SER A 274 -9.95 24.76 8.49
CA SER A 274 -9.14 24.17 7.42
C SER A 274 -8.01 25.11 6.99
N ALA A 275 -8.30 26.41 6.85
CA ALA A 275 -7.27 27.42 6.56
C ALA A 275 -6.25 27.57 7.69
N GLN A 276 -6.70 27.52 8.96
CA GLN A 276 -5.81 27.53 10.13
C GLN A 276 -4.90 26.30 10.16
N LEU A 277 -5.45 25.11 9.93
CA LEU A 277 -4.67 23.88 9.88
C LEU A 277 -3.62 23.94 8.76
N HIS A 278 -4.02 24.38 7.56
CA HIS A 278 -3.09 24.51 6.44
C HIS A 278 -1.95 25.51 6.74
N ALA A 279 -2.26 26.64 7.40
CA ALA A 279 -1.25 27.61 7.79
C ALA A 279 -0.29 27.07 8.85
N LEU A 280 -0.78 26.25 9.79
CA LEU A 280 0.01 25.62 10.84
C LEU A 280 0.93 24.51 10.30
N GLN A 281 0.43 23.71 9.36
CA GLN A 281 1.14 22.55 8.80
C GLN A 281 2.21 22.93 7.77
N GLY A 282 1.94 23.94 6.95
CA GLY A 282 2.83 24.33 5.85
C GLY A 282 3.10 23.16 4.91
N GLU A 283 4.38 22.76 4.82
CA GLU A 283 4.85 21.64 3.98
C GLU A 283 5.10 20.35 4.77
N THR A 284 5.06 20.39 6.11
CA THR A 284 5.45 19.26 6.97
C THR A 284 4.38 18.95 8.02
N PRO A 285 3.22 18.41 7.59
CA PRO A 285 2.14 18.04 8.51
C PRO A 285 2.60 16.98 9.52
N LEU A 286 2.24 17.16 10.80
CA LEU A 286 2.47 16.16 11.84
C LEU A 286 1.28 15.21 11.99
N VAL A 287 0.08 15.69 11.69
CA VAL A 287 -1.17 14.91 11.74
C VAL A 287 -1.94 15.07 10.44
N PHE A 288 -2.30 13.98 9.79
CA PHE A 288 -3.14 14.04 8.59
C PHE A 288 -4.61 13.99 8.97
N SER A 289 -5.43 14.91 8.42
CA SER A 289 -6.89 14.91 8.68
C SER A 289 -7.66 13.90 7.82
N LEU A 290 -7.15 13.63 6.62
CA LEU A 290 -7.78 12.78 5.61
C LEU A 290 -6.72 12.23 4.65
N VAL A 291 -7.12 11.28 3.82
CA VAL A 291 -6.29 10.76 2.74
C VAL A 291 -6.51 11.63 1.50
N ASP A 292 -5.53 12.47 1.19
CA ASP A 292 -5.45 13.31 0.00
C ASP A 292 -4.34 12.85 -0.95
N GLY A 293 -4.16 13.58 -2.05
CA GLY A 293 -3.06 13.37 -2.98
C GLY A 293 -1.67 13.48 -2.33
N GLN A 294 -1.52 14.32 -1.30
CA GLN A 294 -0.25 14.48 -0.59
C GLN A 294 0.10 13.22 0.23
N ALA A 295 -0.85 12.67 0.99
CA ALA A 295 -0.65 11.44 1.75
C ALA A 295 -0.23 10.29 0.82
N VAL A 296 -0.87 10.18 -0.35
CA VAL A 296 -0.51 9.18 -1.37
C VAL A 296 0.90 9.42 -1.92
N ALA A 297 1.21 10.66 -2.29
CA ALA A 297 2.52 11.04 -2.81
C ALA A 297 3.66 10.76 -1.82
N GLU A 298 3.48 11.06 -0.54
CA GLU A 298 4.48 10.78 0.48
C GLU A 298 4.72 9.27 0.65
N VAL A 299 3.70 8.44 0.45
CA VAL A 299 3.89 6.97 0.44
C VAL A 299 4.70 6.53 -0.78
N VAL A 300 4.42 7.09 -1.97
CA VAL A 300 5.23 6.82 -3.16
C VAL A 300 6.68 7.22 -2.95
N GLN A 301 6.93 8.39 -2.36
CA GLN A 301 8.29 8.83 -2.03
C GLN A 301 8.97 7.88 -1.06
N ASN A 302 8.27 7.39 -0.03
CA ASN A 302 8.83 6.42 0.91
C ASN A 302 9.14 5.07 0.25
N TRP A 303 8.34 4.64 -0.73
CA TRP A 303 8.55 3.36 -1.43
C TRP A 303 9.63 3.42 -2.49
N THR A 304 9.74 4.55 -3.20
CA THR A 304 10.58 4.67 -4.40
C THR A 304 11.81 5.55 -4.20
N GLY A 305 11.83 6.37 -3.14
CA GLY A 305 12.83 7.42 -2.92
C GLY A 305 12.65 8.64 -3.83
N ILE A 306 11.67 8.63 -4.74
CA ILE A 306 11.43 9.71 -5.70
C ILE A 306 10.44 10.70 -5.09
N PRO A 307 10.78 12.01 -4.98
CA PRO A 307 9.84 13.01 -4.51
C PRO A 307 8.59 13.02 -5.40
N ALA A 308 7.42 12.82 -4.79
CA ALA A 308 6.14 12.77 -5.50
C ALA A 308 5.10 13.77 -4.95
N GLY A 309 5.46 14.55 -3.91
CA GLY A 309 4.59 15.46 -3.12
C GLY A 309 4.09 16.70 -3.87
N ARG A 310 3.94 17.85 -3.20
CA ARG A 310 3.56 19.15 -3.81
C ARG A 310 4.63 19.64 -4.80
N MET A 311 4.72 18.93 -5.92
CA MET A 311 5.70 19.06 -6.98
C MET A 311 5.40 20.22 -7.93
N ARG A 312 4.24 20.88 -7.85
CA ARG A 312 3.94 21.96 -8.80
C ARG A 312 4.90 23.15 -8.69
N SER A 313 5.42 23.41 -7.50
CA SER A 313 6.42 24.47 -7.26
C SER A 313 7.86 23.98 -7.52
N ASP A 314 8.17 22.76 -7.06
CA ASP A 314 9.51 22.19 -7.16
C ASP A 314 9.86 21.64 -8.54
N GLU A 315 8.92 21.12 -9.33
CA GLU A 315 9.18 20.72 -10.72
C GLU A 315 9.53 21.93 -11.57
N ILE A 316 8.83 23.06 -11.39
CA ILE A 316 9.16 24.32 -12.09
C ILE A 316 10.57 24.78 -11.68
N ARG A 317 10.87 24.78 -10.38
CA ARG A 317 12.20 25.18 -9.88
C ARG A 317 13.31 24.22 -10.31
N THR A 318 13.02 22.92 -10.36
CA THR A 318 13.95 21.87 -10.78
C THR A 318 14.20 21.93 -12.28
N VAL A 319 13.16 22.17 -13.10
CA VAL A 319 13.32 22.39 -14.55
C VAL A 319 14.08 23.69 -14.82
N LEU A 320 13.76 24.77 -14.11
CA LEU A 320 14.50 26.04 -14.21
C LEU A 320 15.95 25.91 -13.75
N GLY A 321 16.24 25.04 -12.78
CA GLY A 321 17.58 24.75 -12.28
C GLY A 321 18.30 23.60 -13.00
N LEU A 322 17.64 22.93 -13.96
CA LEU A 322 18.14 21.70 -14.57
C LEU A 322 19.43 21.94 -15.34
N GLN A 323 19.51 23.03 -16.11
CA GLN A 323 20.70 23.41 -16.86
C GLN A 323 21.91 23.57 -15.91
N ALA A 324 21.76 24.37 -14.84
CA ALA A 324 22.83 24.58 -13.87
C ALA A 324 23.25 23.28 -13.16
N ALA A 325 22.30 22.41 -12.82
CA ALA A 325 22.59 21.11 -12.21
C ALA A 325 23.29 20.14 -13.17
N MET A 326 22.94 20.19 -14.47
CA MET A 326 23.59 19.41 -15.51
C MET A 326 25.01 19.92 -15.78
N GLU A 327 25.23 21.23 -15.84
CA GLU A 327 26.56 21.83 -16.03
C GLU A 327 27.54 21.54 -14.88
N GLN A 328 27.05 21.31 -13.66
CA GLN A 328 27.89 20.86 -12.54
C GLN A 328 28.43 19.43 -12.72
N ARG A 329 27.75 18.58 -13.51
CA ARG A 329 28.12 17.18 -13.73
C ARG A 329 28.68 16.92 -15.12
N VAL A 330 28.30 17.74 -16.10
CA VAL A 330 28.67 17.60 -17.51
C VAL A 330 29.57 18.76 -17.89
N VAL A 331 30.86 18.49 -17.96
CA VAL A 331 31.88 19.50 -18.25
C VAL A 331 31.95 19.80 -19.76
N GLY A 332 31.84 21.08 -20.13
CA GLY A 332 32.21 21.58 -21.46
C GLY A 332 31.16 21.44 -22.57
N GLN A 333 29.91 21.12 -22.24
CA GLN A 333 28.82 20.94 -23.22
C GLN A 333 27.64 21.90 -23.00
N SER A 334 27.89 23.13 -22.54
CA SER A 334 26.85 24.14 -22.27
C SER A 334 25.96 24.50 -23.46
N HIS A 335 26.39 24.23 -24.71
CA HIS A 335 25.55 24.46 -25.89
C HIS A 335 24.55 23.33 -26.16
N ALA A 336 24.79 22.14 -25.61
CA ALA A 336 23.93 20.97 -25.76
C ALA A 336 22.96 20.76 -24.58
N ILE A 337 23.16 21.48 -23.47
CA ILE A 337 22.35 21.48 -22.24
C ILE A 337 21.43 22.70 -22.28
#